data_AF-A0A5E4K1P6-F1
#
_entry.id   AF-A0A5E4K1P6-F1
#
_cell.length_a   1.000
_cell.length_b   1.000
_cell.length_c   1.000
_cell.angle_alpha   90.00
_cell.angle_beta   90.00
_cell.angle_gamma   90.00
#
_symmetry.space_group_name_H-M   'P 1'
#
loop_
_entity.id
_entity.type
_entity.pdbx_description
1 polymer ?
#
loop_
_entity_poly.entity_id
_entity_poly.type
_entity_poly.pdbx_seq_one_letter_code
_entity_poly.pdbx_strand_id
1 'polypeptide(L)'
;MGEKEIWVPEKRLSYLPTFPRELFIEEGARLYDELLNRGLEVVLIPAPIEQHSNHKIRFAQSHNPDWYYSIYAIHNRGKRKLFEKSLWRITNRLDMDLDTRSPKPKYSYDTAFRQLIYSRFVDGYSTREGLEVFPNNEVRDFFNLEKLEVDEEFFEDKVPF
;
A
#
# COMPACT_ATOMS: atom_id res chain seq x y z
N MET A 1 20.81 15.24 25.44
CA MET A 1 19.68 14.54 24.78
C MET A 1 20.20 14.05 23.45
N GLY A 2 20.12 12.75 23.16
CA GLY A 2 20.51 12.24 21.84
C GLY A 2 19.47 12.65 20.79
N GLU A 3 19.92 12.95 19.57
CA GLU A 3 19.01 13.19 18.45
C GLU A 3 18.14 11.94 18.23
N LYS A 4 16.82 12.13 18.16
CA LYS A 4 15.88 11.05 17.88
C LYS A 4 16.10 10.65 16.41
N GLU A 5 16.70 9.49 16.18
CA GLU A 5 16.95 9.00 14.83
C GLU A 5 15.62 8.87 14.07
N ILE A 6 15.49 9.60 12.96
CA ILE A 6 14.31 9.54 12.10
C ILE A 6 14.32 8.19 11.37
N TRP A 7 13.23 7.43 11.53
CA TRP A 7 13.07 6.16 10.83
C TRP A 7 12.85 6.40 9.33
N VAL A 8 13.39 5.51 8.50
CA VAL A 8 13.27 5.56 7.03
C VAL A 8 12.79 4.22 6.48
N PRO A 9 12.05 4.18 5.35
CA PRO A 9 11.47 2.95 4.78
C PRO A 9 12.45 1.84 4.41
N GLU A 10 13.75 2.11 4.32
CA GLU A 10 14.78 1.11 4.11
C GLU A 10 15.05 0.24 5.34
N LYS A 11 14.68 0.73 6.53
CA LYS A 11 14.80 0.01 7.80
C LYS A 11 13.53 -0.80 8.08
N ARG A 12 13.70 -1.94 8.74
CA ARG A 12 12.61 -2.79 9.20
C ARG A 12 11.78 -2.12 10.28
N LEU A 13 10.54 -2.57 10.41
CA LEU A 13 9.57 -1.98 11.35
C LEU A 13 9.92 -2.20 12.81
N SER A 14 10.79 -3.15 13.15
CA SER A 14 11.23 -3.34 14.54
C SER A 14 12.07 -2.18 15.09
N TYR A 15 12.55 -1.27 14.23
CA TYR A 15 13.19 -0.01 14.64
C TYR A 15 12.20 1.11 14.99
N LEU A 16 10.91 0.95 14.66
CA LEU A 16 9.86 1.90 15.07
C LEU A 16 9.42 1.64 16.52
N PRO A 17 8.99 2.69 17.25
CA PRO A 17 8.24 2.52 18.50
C PRO A 17 6.97 1.69 18.31
N THR A 18 6.41 1.18 19.41
CA THR A 18 5.26 0.25 19.36
C THR A 18 4.07 0.82 18.57
N PHE A 19 3.58 2.01 18.91
CA PHE A 19 2.38 2.56 18.27
C PHE A 19 2.49 2.71 16.74
N PRO A 20 3.47 3.45 16.19
CA PRO A 20 3.63 3.57 14.73
C PRO A 20 3.88 2.23 14.05
N ARG A 21 4.59 1.31 14.72
CA ARG A 21 4.80 -0.02 14.19
C ARG A 21 3.48 -0.78 14.00
N GLU A 22 2.57 -0.71 14.97
CA GLU A 22 1.25 -1.37 14.84
C GLU A 22 0.46 -0.80 13.66
N LEU A 23 0.48 0.53 13.45
CA LEU A 23 -0.17 1.14 12.28
C LEU A 23 0.36 0.59 10.95
N PHE A 24 1.68 0.41 10.82
CA PHE A 24 2.26 -0.19 9.61
C PHE A 24 1.84 -1.65 9.42
N ILE A 25 1.69 -2.40 10.50
CA ILE A 25 1.25 -3.80 10.48
C ILE A 25 -0.21 -3.88 10.04
N GLU A 26 -1.07 -3.04 10.61
CA GLU A 26 -2.50 -2.95 10.29
C GLU A 26 -2.73 -2.54 8.84
N GLU A 27 -2.06 -1.48 8.38
CA GLU A 27 -2.17 -1.03 7.00
C GLU A 27 -1.57 -2.07 6.02
N GLY A 28 -0.48 -2.72 6.41
CA GLY A 28 0.09 -3.85 5.67
C GLY A 28 -0.90 -5.02 5.55
N ALA A 29 -1.64 -5.34 6.63
CA ALA A 29 -2.69 -6.36 6.63
C ALA A 29 -3.85 -5.97 5.72
N ARG A 30 -4.31 -4.72 5.78
CA ARG A 30 -5.37 -4.22 4.88
C ARG A 30 -4.97 -4.31 3.42
N LEU A 31 -3.76 -3.86 3.07
CA LEU A 31 -3.20 -3.98 1.73
C LEU A 31 -3.09 -5.44 1.28
N TYR A 32 -2.71 -6.33 2.20
CA TYR A 32 -2.62 -7.76 1.94
C TYR A 32 -4.00 -8.36 1.61
N ASP A 33 -5.00 -8.06 2.42
CA ASP A 33 -6.36 -8.55 2.23
C ASP A 33 -6.99 -7.99 0.96
N GLU A 34 -6.78 -6.71 0.64
CA GLU A 34 -7.20 -6.15 -0.64
C GLU A 34 -6.56 -6.87 -1.82
N LEU A 35 -5.27 -7.19 -1.72
CA LEU A 35 -4.57 -7.93 -2.76
C LEU A 35 -5.07 -9.37 -2.86
N LEU A 36 -5.42 -10.04 -1.77
CA LEU A 36 -5.97 -11.40 -1.85
C LEU A 36 -7.39 -11.41 -2.42
N ASN A 37 -8.23 -10.47 -2.01
CA ASN A 37 -9.64 -10.44 -2.36
C ASN A 37 -9.93 -9.80 -3.74
N ARG A 38 -9.03 -8.94 -4.25
CA ARG A 38 -9.22 -8.21 -5.52
C ARG A 38 -8.24 -8.70 -6.59
N GLY A 39 -8.39 -9.96 -6.98
CA GLY A 39 -7.71 -10.58 -8.12
C GLY A 39 -8.24 -10.04 -9.45
N LEU A 40 -7.41 -10.02 -10.48
CA LEU A 40 -7.86 -9.80 -11.87
C LEU A 40 -8.54 -11.08 -12.38
N GLU A 41 -9.85 -11.05 -12.50
CA GLU A 41 -10.68 -12.08 -13.09
C GLU A 41 -10.92 -11.74 -14.55
N VAL A 42 -10.54 -12.64 -15.45
CA VAL A 42 -10.75 -12.48 -16.90
C VAL A 42 -11.64 -13.60 -17.38
N VAL A 43 -12.79 -13.21 -17.94
CA VAL A 43 -13.75 -14.13 -18.56
C VAL A 43 -13.70 -14.01 -20.08
N LEU A 44 -14.20 -15.04 -20.78
CA LEU A 44 -14.39 -15.01 -22.22
C LEU A 44 -15.84 -14.65 -22.52
N ILE A 45 -16.06 -13.49 -23.13
CA ILE A 45 -17.39 -13.05 -23.59
C ILE A 45 -17.45 -13.11 -25.13
N PRO A 46 -18.65 -13.26 -25.73
CA PRO A 46 -18.80 -13.13 -27.17
C PRO A 46 -18.24 -11.81 -27.69
N ALA A 47 -17.57 -11.84 -28.83
CA ALA A 47 -17.04 -10.63 -29.46
C ALA A 47 -18.20 -9.72 -29.93
N PRO A 48 -18.15 -8.39 -29.72
CA PRO A 48 -19.17 -7.46 -30.22
C PRO A 48 -19.34 -7.50 -31.74
N ILE A 49 -18.24 -7.79 -32.46
CA ILE A 49 -18.23 -8.03 -33.90
C ILE A 49 -17.61 -9.40 -34.13
N GLU A 50 -18.41 -10.33 -34.63
CA GLU A 50 -17.98 -11.69 -34.90
C GLU A 50 -17.13 -11.73 -36.18
N GLN A 51 -15.85 -12.10 -36.05
CA GLN A 51 -14.95 -12.25 -37.20
C GLN A 51 -14.93 -13.68 -37.75
N HIS A 52 -15.32 -14.64 -36.90
CA HIS A 52 -15.45 -16.06 -37.22
C HIS A 52 -16.42 -16.70 -36.21
N SER A 53 -16.96 -17.87 -36.53
CA SER A 53 -17.91 -18.55 -35.65
C SER A 53 -17.37 -18.73 -34.22
N ASN A 54 -18.17 -18.40 -33.21
CA ASN A 54 -17.84 -18.45 -31.80
C ASN A 54 -16.66 -17.54 -31.40
N HIS A 55 -16.44 -16.42 -32.10
CA HIS A 55 -15.43 -15.44 -31.71
C HIS A 55 -15.72 -14.92 -30.29
N LYS A 56 -14.75 -15.10 -29.39
CA LYS A 56 -14.79 -14.59 -28.01
C LYS A 56 -13.62 -13.67 -27.75
N ILE A 57 -13.85 -12.66 -26.93
CA ILE A 57 -12.81 -11.75 -26.44
C ILE A 57 -12.61 -11.94 -24.93
N ARG A 58 -11.41 -11.60 -24.46
CA ARG A 58 -11.12 -11.53 -23.02
C ARG A 58 -11.71 -10.25 -22.45
N PHE A 59 -12.49 -10.37 -21.40
CA PHE A 59 -13.03 -9.24 -20.65
C PHE A 59 -12.58 -9.33 -19.20
N ALA A 60 -12.00 -8.24 -18.68
CA ALA A 60 -11.65 -8.14 -17.27
C ALA A 60 -12.91 -7.87 -16.45
N GLN A 61 -13.38 -8.87 -15.71
CA GLN A 61 -14.55 -8.78 -14.86
C GLN A 61 -14.25 -8.06 -13.54
N SER A 62 -13.02 -8.18 -13.05
CA SER A 62 -12.53 -7.46 -11.88
C SER A 62 -11.18 -6.80 -12.19
N HIS A 63 -10.68 -5.97 -11.28
CA HIS A 63 -9.46 -5.20 -11.46
C HIS A 63 -8.60 -5.27 -10.19
N ASN A 64 -7.29 -5.08 -10.36
CA ASN A 64 -6.39 -4.96 -9.21
C ASN A 64 -6.68 -3.66 -8.43
N PRO A 65 -6.31 -3.59 -7.14
CA PRO A 65 -6.36 -2.33 -6.39
C PRO A 65 -5.52 -1.23 -7.04
N ASP A 66 -5.91 0.03 -6.91
CA ASP A 66 -5.23 1.14 -7.60
C ASP A 66 -3.78 1.32 -7.14
N TRP A 67 -3.53 1.18 -5.84
CA TRP A 67 -2.17 1.22 -5.28
C TRP A 67 -1.26 0.14 -5.89
N TYR A 68 -1.83 -1.00 -6.30
CA TYR A 68 -1.07 -2.07 -6.93
C TYR A 68 -0.55 -1.62 -8.29
N TYR A 69 -1.35 -0.89 -9.07
CA TYR A 69 -0.92 -0.34 -10.35
C TYR A 69 0.21 0.67 -10.18
N SER A 70 0.12 1.56 -9.19
CA SER A 70 1.15 2.55 -8.90
C SER A 70 2.50 1.90 -8.55
N ILE A 71 2.50 0.92 -7.65
CA ILE A 71 3.72 0.16 -7.31
C ILE A 71 4.21 -0.65 -8.51
N TYR A 72 3.30 -1.31 -9.24
CA TYR A 72 3.66 -2.14 -10.39
C TYR A 72 4.33 -1.31 -11.49
N ALA A 73 3.83 -0.10 -11.79
CA ALA A 73 4.42 0.78 -12.79
C ALA A 73 5.86 1.18 -12.44
N ILE A 74 6.12 1.51 -11.16
CA ILE A 74 7.45 1.91 -10.67
C ILE A 74 8.42 0.72 -10.68
N HIS A 75 7.96 -0.46 -10.24
CA HIS A 75 8.82 -1.63 -10.09
C HIS A 75 8.81 -2.57 -11.31
N ASN A 76 8.02 -2.25 -12.35
CA ASN A 76 7.89 -2.72 -13.75
C ASN A 76 8.03 -4.23 -14.06
N ARG A 77 8.22 -5.10 -13.05
CA ARG A 77 8.49 -6.55 -13.18
C ARG A 77 8.05 -7.35 -11.94
N GLY A 78 7.26 -6.75 -11.05
CA GLY A 78 6.76 -7.39 -9.85
C GLY A 78 5.80 -8.52 -10.18
N LYS A 79 6.12 -9.76 -9.80
CA LYS A 79 5.11 -10.82 -9.79
C LYS A 79 4.20 -10.58 -8.59
N ARG A 80 2.87 -10.63 -8.75
CA ARG A 80 1.89 -10.47 -7.66
C ARG A 80 2.25 -11.28 -6.41
N LYS A 81 2.68 -12.53 -6.58
CA LYS A 81 3.18 -13.41 -5.50
C LYS A 81 4.31 -12.80 -4.66
N LEU A 82 5.18 -11.99 -5.25
CA LEU A 82 6.25 -11.30 -4.52
C LEU A 82 5.69 -10.17 -3.67
N PHE A 83 4.64 -9.50 -4.14
CA PHE A 83 3.95 -8.45 -3.40
C PHE A 83 3.19 -9.06 -2.22
N GLU A 84 2.41 -10.13 -2.48
CA GLU A 84 1.76 -10.93 -1.45
C GLU A 84 2.76 -11.38 -0.38
N LYS A 85 3.92 -11.94 -0.79
CA LYS A 85 4.95 -12.38 0.16
C LYS A 85 5.55 -11.23 0.97
N SER A 86 5.66 -10.05 0.38
CA SER A 86 6.22 -8.86 1.03
C SER A 86 5.26 -8.28 2.07
N LEU A 87 4.00 -8.06 1.68
CA LEU A 87 2.92 -7.66 2.57
C LEU A 87 2.73 -8.65 3.72
N TRP A 88 2.70 -9.96 3.42
CA TRP A 88 2.63 -11.00 4.44
C TRP A 88 3.79 -10.89 5.45
N ARG A 89 5.03 -10.60 5.00
CA ARG A 89 6.17 -10.41 5.91
C ARG A 89 5.97 -9.19 6.81
N ILE A 90 5.52 -8.06 6.25
CA ILE A 90 5.21 -6.84 7.01
C ILE A 90 4.16 -7.13 8.07
N THR A 91 3.03 -7.72 7.69
CA THR A 91 1.94 -8.10 8.61
C THR A 91 2.40 -9.02 9.73
N ASN A 92 3.36 -9.92 9.46
CA ASN A 92 3.85 -10.88 10.44
C ASN A 92 5.12 -10.43 11.17
N ARG A 93 5.56 -9.17 11.02
CA ARG A 93 6.79 -8.62 11.65
C ARG A 93 8.07 -9.37 11.22
N LEU A 94 8.08 -9.86 9.99
CA LEU A 94 9.18 -10.62 9.36
C LEU A 94 9.80 -9.83 8.20
N ASP A 95 9.56 -8.52 8.12
CA ASP A 95 10.13 -7.65 7.10
C ASP A 95 11.64 -7.49 7.29
N MET A 96 12.33 -7.20 6.19
CA MET A 96 13.80 -7.14 6.17
C MET A 96 14.30 -5.77 5.75
N ASP A 97 15.46 -5.38 6.26
CA ASP A 97 16.17 -4.18 5.80
C ASP A 97 16.54 -4.31 4.32
N LEU A 98 16.67 -3.16 3.65
CA LEU A 98 17.22 -3.13 2.30
C LEU A 98 18.71 -3.53 2.32
N ASP A 99 19.06 -4.60 1.61
CA ASP A 99 20.47 -5.00 1.46
C ASP A 99 21.18 -4.12 0.44
N THR A 100 21.76 -3.02 0.91
CA THR A 100 22.50 -2.03 0.09
C THR A 100 23.80 -2.58 -0.49
N ARG A 101 24.30 -3.71 0.01
CA ARG A 101 25.52 -4.35 -0.51
C ARG A 101 25.23 -5.21 -1.74
N SER A 102 23.97 -5.45 -2.07
CA SER A 102 23.61 -6.26 -3.22
C SER A 102 23.42 -5.40 -4.48
N PRO A 103 24.01 -5.78 -5.63
CA PRO A 103 23.80 -5.07 -6.90
C PRO A 103 22.35 -5.15 -7.40
N LYS A 104 21.56 -6.08 -6.84
CA LYS A 104 20.10 -6.13 -6.98
C LYS A 104 19.54 -6.16 -5.57
N PRO A 105 19.05 -5.04 -5.03
CA PRO A 105 18.60 -4.97 -3.65
C PRO A 105 17.62 -6.11 -3.38
N LYS A 106 18.04 -7.07 -2.55
CA LYS A 106 17.11 -8.08 -2.05
C LYS A 106 16.10 -7.32 -1.20
N TYR A 107 14.81 -7.62 -1.40
CA TYR A 107 13.71 -7.04 -0.62
C TYR A 107 13.34 -5.59 -0.97
N SER A 108 13.58 -5.17 -2.22
CA SER A 108 13.05 -3.90 -2.73
C SER A 108 11.54 -3.75 -2.54
N TYR A 109 10.79 -4.85 -2.51
CA TYR A 109 9.34 -4.81 -2.26
C TYR A 109 8.98 -4.46 -0.81
N ASP A 110 9.73 -4.93 0.19
CA ASP A 110 9.43 -4.59 1.59
C ASP A 110 9.58 -3.08 1.78
N THR A 111 10.68 -2.52 1.27
CA THR A 111 10.89 -1.07 1.24
C THR A 111 9.81 -0.34 0.42
N ALA A 112 9.40 -0.86 -0.73
CA ALA A 112 8.34 -0.24 -1.53
C ALA A 112 7.01 -0.16 -0.79
N PHE A 113 6.62 -1.24 -0.10
CA PHE A 113 5.41 -1.25 0.71
C PHE A 113 5.53 -0.36 1.95
N ARG A 114 6.68 -0.37 2.63
CA ARG A 114 6.96 0.58 3.71
C ARG A 114 6.88 2.03 3.24
N GLN A 115 7.40 2.34 2.05
CA GLN A 115 7.31 3.68 1.47
C GLN A 115 5.87 4.06 1.12
N LEU A 116 5.08 3.14 0.56
CA LEU A 116 3.66 3.37 0.29
C LEU A 116 2.88 3.64 1.57
N ILE A 117 3.07 2.80 2.59
CA ILE A 117 2.38 2.95 3.89
C ILE A 117 2.80 4.27 4.54
N TYR A 118 4.09 4.58 4.52
CA TYR A 118 4.62 5.84 5.03
C TYR A 118 3.98 7.04 4.32
N SER A 119 3.95 7.07 2.98
CA SER A 119 3.34 8.20 2.26
C SER A 119 1.85 8.33 2.57
N ARG A 120 1.12 7.23 2.77
CA ARG A 120 -0.29 7.29 3.20
C ARG A 120 -0.46 7.93 4.57
N PHE A 121 0.44 7.64 5.50
CA PHE A 121 0.42 8.22 6.84
C PHE A 121 0.97 9.64 6.93
N VAL A 122 1.75 10.09 5.95
CA VAL A 122 2.33 11.44 5.97
C VAL A 122 1.57 12.39 5.06
N ASP A 123 1.33 11.96 3.83
CA ASP A 123 0.73 12.77 2.76
C ASP A 123 -0.79 12.55 2.66
N GLY A 124 -1.31 11.46 3.23
CA GLY A 124 -2.66 11.00 2.94
C GLY A 124 -2.76 10.27 1.59
N TYR A 125 -3.98 9.91 1.19
CA TYR A 125 -4.24 9.36 -0.15
C TYR A 125 -5.71 9.48 -0.54
N SER A 126 -6.00 9.42 -1.84
CA SER A 126 -7.36 9.39 -2.36
C SER A 126 -7.79 7.96 -2.70
N THR A 127 -9.02 7.59 -2.38
CA THR A 127 -9.65 6.36 -2.88
C THR A 127 -10.13 6.55 -4.32
N ARG A 128 -10.52 5.44 -4.97
CA ARG A 128 -11.04 5.48 -6.34
C ARG A 128 -12.34 6.28 -6.48
N GLU A 129 -13.12 6.30 -5.41
CA GLU A 129 -14.36 7.05 -5.29
C GLU A 129 -14.11 8.56 -5.10
N GLY A 130 -12.85 8.98 -5.04
CA GLY A 130 -12.45 10.37 -4.85
C GLY A 130 -12.43 10.80 -3.39
N LEU A 131 -12.61 9.88 -2.44
CA LEU A 131 -12.53 10.19 -1.02
C LEU A 131 -11.08 10.42 -0.62
N GLU A 132 -10.78 11.61 -0.11
CA GLU A 132 -9.47 11.90 0.46
C GLU A 132 -9.38 11.43 1.91
N VAL A 133 -8.35 10.66 2.20
CA VAL A 133 -8.05 10.16 3.53
C VAL A 133 -6.77 10.80 4.04
N PHE A 134 -6.85 11.41 5.21
CA PHE A 134 -5.76 12.15 5.84
C PHE A 134 -5.29 11.43 7.12
N PRO A 135 -4.02 11.61 7.52
CA PRO A 135 -3.56 11.07 8.79
C PRO A 135 -4.24 11.76 9.98
N ASN A 136 -4.59 10.96 10.99
CA ASN A 136 -5.12 11.48 12.24
C ASN A 136 -4.05 12.27 13.04
N ASN A 137 -4.47 12.96 14.09
CA ASN A 137 -3.58 13.78 14.90
C ASN A 137 -2.50 12.96 15.66
N GLU A 138 -2.75 11.68 15.99
CA GLU A 138 -1.74 10.83 16.65
C GLU A 138 -0.59 10.46 15.70
N VAL A 139 -0.93 10.13 14.44
CA VAL A 139 0.03 9.89 13.36
C VAL A 139 0.80 11.17 13.04
N ARG A 140 0.09 12.29 12.92
CA ARG A 140 0.70 13.60 12.68
C ARG A 140 1.68 13.98 13.79
N ASP A 141 1.30 13.80 15.06
CA ASP A 141 2.18 14.03 16.22
C ASP A 141 3.43 13.17 16.18
N PHE A 142 3.30 11.89 15.79
CA PHE A 142 4.45 11.00 15.69
C PHE A 142 5.45 11.42 14.61
N PHE A 143 4.95 11.83 13.44
CA PHE A 143 5.77 12.25 12.30
C PHE A 143 6.14 13.74 12.31
N ASN A 144 5.84 14.47 13.40
CA ASN A 144 6.03 15.92 13.52
C ASN A 144 5.37 16.71 12.37
N LEU A 145 4.16 16.30 11.98
CA LEU A 145 3.35 17.01 11.01
C LEU A 145 2.52 18.08 11.73
N GLU A 146 2.13 19.13 10.99
CA GLU A 146 1.17 20.12 11.50
C GLU A 146 -0.12 19.42 11.95
N LYS A 147 -0.79 19.91 13.00
CA LYS A 147 -2.07 19.33 13.45
C LYS A 147 -3.21 19.74 12.52
N LEU A 148 -4.24 18.91 12.40
CA LEU A 148 -5.45 19.35 11.70
C LEU A 148 -6.22 20.19 12.70
N GLU A 149 -6.48 21.45 12.39
CA GLU A 149 -7.54 22.19 13.05
C GLU A 149 -8.85 21.57 12.57
N VAL A 150 -9.37 20.67 13.38
CA VAL A 150 -10.60 19.97 13.09
C VAL A 150 -11.74 20.92 13.45
N ASP A 151 -12.38 21.52 12.44
CA ASP A 151 -13.75 22.01 12.63
C ASP A 151 -14.62 20.77 12.89
N GLU A 152 -15.14 20.64 14.10
CA GLU A 152 -15.89 19.46 14.57
C GLU A 152 -17.08 19.09 13.64
N GLU A 153 -17.58 20.04 12.86
CA GLU A 153 -18.65 19.83 11.88
C GLU A 153 -18.21 19.09 10.60
N PHE A 154 -16.91 18.99 10.30
CA PHE A 154 -16.41 18.45 9.02
C PHE A 154 -16.04 16.95 9.07
N PHE A 155 -16.05 16.34 10.26
CA PHE A 155 -15.53 14.98 10.47
C PHE A 155 -16.60 13.89 10.57
N GLU A 156 -17.89 14.22 10.48
CA GLU A 156 -18.93 13.18 10.42
C GLU A 156 -18.84 12.35 9.12
N ASP A 157 -18.23 12.88 8.05
CA ASP A 157 -18.15 12.24 6.72
C ASP A 157 -16.75 11.75 6.30
N LYS A 158 -15.69 12.03 7.06
CA LYS A 158 -14.31 11.59 6.72
C LYS A 158 -13.83 10.51 7.67
N VAL A 159 -13.57 9.31 7.15
CA VAL A 159 -13.03 8.17 7.92
C VAL A 159 -11.58 8.47 8.30
N PRO A 160 -11.26 8.77 9.58
CA PRO A 160 -9.89 8.88 10.02
C PRO A 160 -9.30 7.47 10.18
N PHE A 161 -8.01 7.33 9.87
CA PHE A 161 -7.21 6.22 10.41
C PHE A 161 -6.91 6.44 11.88
#